data_AF-A0A8S3X2J1-F1
#
_entry.id   AF-A0A8S3X2J1-F1
#
_cell.length_a   1.000
_cell.length_b   1.000
_cell.length_c   1.000
_cell.angle_alpha   90.00
_cell.angle_beta   90.00
_cell.angle_gamma   90.00
#
_symmetry.space_group_name_H-M   'P 1'
#
loop_
_entity.id
_entity.type
_entity.pdbx_description
1 polymer ?
#
loop_
_entity_poly.entity_id
_entity_poly.type
_entity_poly.pdbx_seq_one_letter_code
_entity_poly.pdbx_strand_id
1 'polypeptide(L)'
;MLVTYLEASRDLCETNSIPFGAALAVCHIIGAKLSTARRATGQSTAIIVWRIRIEERIARARAIIGRLICFWSGNNRPRIVHTVRMAFAGTNVSLSQPDIVQKLTERIDDLKQGIAAWGKRIRRYTERSTRFNQNRLFQSDQKRLYKSLKRRMVSGTGSALNQTDTVAFWRSLWSEPINHSEGPWTEVMASQCASITPMDPVIITPDDVAGTDAGLTNWKSPGLDGLHHY
;
A
#
# COMPACT_ATOMS: atom_id res chain seq x y z
N MET A 1 14.49 -35.86 36.17
CA MET A 1 14.46 -36.08 34.70
C MET A 1 14.51 -34.78 33.93
N LEU A 2 13.64 -33.79 34.18
CA LEU A 2 13.67 -32.50 33.44
C LEU A 2 14.86 -31.60 33.84
N VAL A 3 15.15 -31.51 35.14
CA VAL A 3 16.23 -30.67 35.70
C VAL A 3 17.61 -31.10 35.20
N THR A 4 17.84 -32.41 35.15
CA THR A 4 19.08 -33.03 34.63
C THR A 4 19.29 -32.81 33.12
N TYR A 5 18.22 -32.57 32.36
CA TYR A 5 18.29 -32.29 30.92
C TYR A 5 18.47 -30.79 30.62
N LEU A 6 17.94 -29.92 31.49
CA LEU A 6 18.17 -28.47 31.43
C LEU A 6 19.65 -28.13 31.63
N GLU A 7 20.34 -28.84 32.52
CA GLU A 7 21.79 -28.68 32.76
C GLU A 7 22.65 -29.14 31.57
N ALA A 8 22.13 -30.02 30.71
CA ALA A 8 22.83 -30.56 29.53
C ALA A 8 22.48 -29.84 28.22
N SER A 9 21.47 -28.98 28.22
CA SER A 9 20.98 -28.22 27.06
C SER A 9 22.00 -27.16 26.62
N ARG A 10 22.43 -27.18 25.36
CA ARG A 10 23.45 -26.24 24.86
C ARG A 10 22.87 -25.04 24.15
N ASP A 11 21.63 -25.14 23.65
CA ASP A 11 20.98 -24.10 22.88
C ASP A 11 19.53 -23.86 23.32
N LEU A 12 19.06 -22.61 23.19
CA LEU A 12 17.70 -22.19 23.57
C LEU A 12 16.63 -22.91 22.75
N CYS A 13 16.96 -23.30 21.51
CA CYS A 13 16.09 -24.10 20.66
C CYS A 13 15.84 -25.50 21.24
N GLU A 14 16.88 -26.14 21.82
CA GLU A 14 16.77 -27.44 22.47
C GLU A 14 15.87 -27.33 23.71
N THR A 15 16.06 -26.28 24.52
CA THR A 15 15.23 -26.04 25.70
C THR A 15 13.76 -25.81 25.32
N ASN A 16 13.48 -25.07 24.24
CA ASN A 16 12.12 -24.79 23.78
C ASN A 16 11.42 -25.99 23.12
N SER A 17 12.17 -27.01 22.68
CA SER A 17 11.58 -28.23 22.12
C SER A 17 10.82 -29.08 23.15
N ILE A 18 11.20 -28.97 24.43
CA ILE A 18 10.63 -29.72 25.55
C ILE A 18 9.18 -29.29 25.87
N PRO A 19 8.89 -28.01 26.17
CA PRO A 19 7.52 -27.57 26.42
C PRO A 19 6.64 -27.74 25.17
N PHE A 20 7.23 -27.62 23.97
CA PHE A 20 6.53 -27.86 22.72
C PHE A 20 6.15 -29.34 22.55
N GLY A 21 7.05 -30.27 22.82
CA GLY A 21 6.79 -31.71 22.81
C GLY A 21 5.78 -32.14 23.88
N ALA A 22 5.85 -31.56 25.09
CA ALA A 22 4.88 -31.78 26.15
C ALA A 22 3.48 -31.28 25.74
N ALA A 23 3.38 -30.08 25.16
CA ALA A 23 2.13 -29.53 24.64
C ALA A 23 1.55 -30.42 23.52
N LEU A 24 2.37 -30.92 22.60
CA LEU A 24 1.97 -31.87 21.57
C LEU A 24 1.40 -33.16 22.17
N ALA A 25 2.08 -33.74 23.16
CA ALA A 25 1.62 -34.97 23.81
C ALA A 25 0.26 -34.77 24.51
N VAL A 26 0.10 -33.64 25.21
CA VAL A 26 -1.18 -33.27 25.84
C VAL A 26 -2.27 -33.08 24.79
N CYS A 27 -1.99 -32.39 23.68
CA CYS A 27 -2.95 -32.24 22.59
C CYS A 27 -3.35 -33.58 21.96
N HIS A 28 -2.40 -34.53 21.84
CA HIS A 28 -2.69 -35.88 21.38
C HIS A 28 -3.60 -36.66 22.35
N ILE A 29 -3.34 -36.59 23.66
CA ILE A 29 -4.14 -37.25 24.70
C ILE A 29 -5.56 -36.68 24.75
N ILE A 30 -5.71 -35.36 24.59
CA ILE A 30 -7.00 -34.67 24.60
C ILE A 30 -7.75 -34.85 23.25
N GLY A 31 -7.10 -35.40 22.23
CA GLY A 31 -7.69 -35.55 20.89
C GLY A 31 -7.86 -34.22 20.14
N ALA A 32 -7.12 -33.18 20.56
CA ALA A 32 -7.15 -31.87 19.91
C ALA A 32 -6.43 -31.93 18.56
N LYS A 33 -7.15 -31.62 17.47
CA LYS A 33 -6.56 -31.55 16.12
C LYS A 33 -5.61 -30.36 16.05
N LEU A 34 -4.30 -30.59 16.04
CA LEU A 34 -3.32 -29.56 15.72
C LEU A 34 -3.47 -29.16 14.25
N SER A 35 -3.99 -27.97 14.02
CA SER A 35 -4.00 -27.34 12.70
C SER A 35 -2.56 -26.93 12.35
N THR A 36 -1.81 -27.79 11.67
CA THR A 36 -0.47 -27.47 11.12
C THR A 36 -0.53 -26.41 10.01
N ALA A 37 -1.71 -26.17 9.45
CA ALA A 37 -1.94 -24.97 8.69
C ALA A 37 -2.03 -23.81 9.69
N ARG A 38 -0.98 -22.98 9.73
CA ARG A 38 -1.17 -21.55 9.92
C ARG A 38 -2.14 -21.16 8.80
N ARG A 39 -3.44 -21.26 9.05
CA ARG A 39 -4.44 -20.58 8.24
C ARG A 39 -4.07 -19.13 8.44
N ALA A 40 -3.20 -18.63 7.57
CA ALA A 40 -3.26 -17.25 7.20
C ALA A 40 -4.76 -17.05 7.00
N THR A 41 -5.39 -16.31 7.91
CA THR A 41 -6.60 -15.58 7.60
C THR A 41 -6.16 -14.65 6.48
N GLY A 42 -5.98 -15.21 5.29
CA GLY A 42 -5.89 -14.48 4.06
C GLY A 42 -7.15 -13.67 4.14
N GLN A 43 -6.97 -12.37 4.35
CA GLN A 43 -8.02 -11.42 4.14
C GLN A 43 -8.55 -11.81 2.78
N SER A 44 -9.71 -12.47 2.76
CA SER A 44 -10.32 -12.85 1.51
C SER A 44 -10.38 -11.54 0.78
N THR A 45 -9.66 -11.44 -0.33
CA THR A 45 -9.84 -10.38 -1.31
C THR A 45 -11.22 -10.64 -1.91
N ALA A 46 -12.25 -10.59 -1.07
CA ALA A 46 -13.63 -10.83 -1.38
C ALA A 46 -13.96 -9.68 -2.31
N ILE A 47 -13.83 -9.96 -3.60
CA ILE A 47 -14.12 -9.00 -4.66
C ILE A 47 -15.52 -8.49 -4.34
N ILE A 48 -15.60 -7.20 -4.04
CA ILE A 48 -16.80 -6.61 -3.49
C ILE A 48 -17.93 -6.84 -4.49
N VAL A 49 -19.11 -7.29 -4.04
CA VAL A 49 -20.23 -7.74 -4.89
C VAL A 49 -20.58 -6.74 -6.00
N TRP A 50 -20.50 -5.44 -5.73
CA TRP A 50 -20.77 -4.41 -6.74
C TRP A 50 -19.80 -4.46 -7.92
N ARG A 51 -18.53 -4.82 -7.68
CA ARG A 51 -17.48 -4.90 -8.71
C ARG A 51 -17.78 -6.06 -9.66
N ILE A 52 -18.10 -7.23 -9.11
CA ILE A 52 -18.52 -8.41 -9.88
C ILE A 52 -19.69 -8.07 -10.79
N ARG A 53 -20.73 -7.42 -10.26
CA ARG A 53 -21.92 -7.03 -11.04
C ARG A 53 -21.58 -6.13 -12.23
N ILE A 54 -20.63 -5.19 -12.07
CA ILE A 54 -20.23 -4.30 -13.17
C ILE A 54 -19.35 -5.03 -14.18
N GLU A 55 -18.44 -5.89 -13.72
CA GLU A 55 -17.59 -6.71 -14.60
C GLU A 55 -18.41 -7.68 -15.44
N GLU A 56 -19.42 -8.33 -14.85
CA GLU A 56 -20.37 -9.16 -15.58
C GLU A 56 -21.18 -8.36 -16.63
N ARG A 57 -21.59 -7.12 -16.31
CA ARG A 57 -22.26 -6.25 -17.29
C ARG A 57 -21.36 -5.95 -18.48
N ILE A 58 -20.08 -5.65 -18.22
CA ILE A 58 -19.08 -5.44 -19.26
C ILE A 58 -18.88 -6.71 -20.09
N ALA A 59 -18.79 -7.88 -19.46
CA ALA A 59 -18.64 -9.16 -20.14
C ALA A 59 -19.84 -9.48 -21.04
N ARG A 60 -21.06 -9.29 -20.53
CA ARG A 60 -22.30 -9.44 -21.33
C ARG A 60 -22.34 -8.49 -22.52
N ALA A 61 -22.00 -7.22 -22.32
CA ALA A 61 -21.96 -6.23 -23.40
C ALA A 61 -20.93 -6.61 -24.49
N ARG A 62 -19.72 -7.06 -24.10
CA ARG A 62 -18.70 -7.56 -25.04
C ARG A 62 -19.19 -8.76 -25.82
N ALA A 63 -19.88 -9.70 -25.17
CA ALA A 63 -20.44 -10.88 -25.84
C ALA A 63 -21.52 -10.49 -26.86
N ILE A 64 -22.37 -9.50 -26.54
CA ILE A 64 -23.37 -8.96 -27.48
C ILE A 64 -22.68 -8.30 -28.67
N ILE A 65 -21.69 -7.42 -28.43
CA ILE A 65 -20.91 -6.79 -29.52
C ILE A 65 -20.33 -7.85 -30.46
N GLY A 66 -19.69 -8.89 -29.92
CA GLY A 66 -19.13 -9.98 -30.75
C GLY A 66 -20.19 -10.66 -31.61
N ARG A 67 -21.39 -10.90 -31.08
CA ARG A 67 -22.50 -11.49 -31.84
C ARG A 67 -23.07 -10.55 -32.91
N LEU A 68 -23.14 -9.24 -32.63
CA LEU A 68 -23.56 -8.23 -33.61
C LEU A 68 -22.55 -8.14 -34.77
N ILE A 69 -21.25 -8.19 -34.48
CA ILE A 69 -20.19 -8.21 -35.49
C ILE A 69 -20.27 -9.49 -36.33
N CYS A 70 -20.48 -10.65 -35.72
CA CYS A 70 -20.67 -11.90 -36.47
C CYS A 70 -21.90 -11.86 -37.40
N PHE A 71 -22.99 -11.23 -36.96
CA PHE A 71 -24.17 -11.03 -37.81
C PHE A 71 -23.86 -10.08 -38.97
N TRP A 72 -23.15 -8.98 -38.69
CA TRP A 72 -22.70 -8.03 -39.71
C TRP A 72 -21.78 -8.68 -40.76
N SER A 73 -20.94 -9.64 -40.37
CA SER A 73 -20.11 -10.41 -41.29
C SER A 73 -20.87 -11.49 -42.11
N GLY A 74 -22.21 -11.51 -42.07
CA GLY A 74 -23.05 -12.41 -42.84
C GLY A 74 -23.39 -13.75 -42.18
N ASN A 75 -23.11 -13.93 -40.88
CA ASN A 75 -23.43 -15.18 -40.18
C ASN A 75 -24.88 -15.21 -39.70
N ASN A 76 -25.73 -15.90 -40.45
CA ASN A 76 -27.18 -16.00 -40.20
C ASN A 76 -27.61 -17.25 -39.41
N ARG A 77 -26.73 -17.85 -38.59
CA ARG A 77 -27.13 -18.97 -37.73
C ARG A 77 -28.28 -18.58 -36.79
N PRO A 78 -29.30 -19.43 -36.57
CA PRO A 78 -30.48 -19.09 -35.77
C PRO A 78 -30.18 -18.56 -34.37
N ARG A 79 -29.13 -19.08 -33.71
CA ARG A 79 -28.70 -18.62 -32.38
C ARG A 79 -28.18 -17.18 -32.37
N ILE A 80 -27.48 -16.78 -33.44
CA ILE A 80 -26.95 -15.42 -33.60
C ILE A 80 -28.12 -14.49 -33.87
N VAL A 81 -28.95 -14.82 -34.87
CA VAL A 81 -30.16 -14.05 -35.22
C VAL A 81 -31.07 -13.85 -34.00
N HIS A 82 -31.32 -14.90 -33.21
CA HIS A 82 -32.10 -14.80 -31.98
C HIS A 82 -31.45 -13.83 -30.98
N THR A 83 -30.13 -13.88 -30.80
CA THR A 83 -29.45 -12.93 -29.92
C THR A 83 -29.55 -11.50 -30.44
N VAL A 84 -29.40 -11.28 -31.76
CA VAL A 84 -29.55 -9.95 -32.34
C VAL A 84 -30.97 -9.43 -32.13
N ARG A 85 -32.01 -10.25 -32.37
CA ARG A 85 -33.40 -9.88 -32.05
C ARG A 85 -33.57 -9.50 -30.58
N MET A 86 -32.96 -10.25 -29.66
CA MET A 86 -32.98 -9.93 -28.23
C MET A 86 -32.21 -8.65 -27.89
N ALA A 87 -31.11 -8.34 -28.59
CA ALA A 87 -30.35 -7.11 -28.40
C ALA A 87 -31.13 -5.85 -28.80
N PHE A 88 -32.08 -6.00 -29.73
CA PHE A 88 -33.03 -4.98 -30.18
C PHE A 88 -34.45 -5.18 -29.60
N ALA A 89 -34.64 -6.08 -28.62
CA ALA A 89 -35.96 -6.29 -28.03
C ALA A 89 -36.46 -4.98 -27.39
N GLY A 90 -37.70 -4.60 -27.71
CA GLY A 90 -38.30 -3.33 -27.29
C GLY A 90 -37.94 -2.12 -28.14
N THR A 91 -37.10 -2.29 -29.18
CA THR A 91 -36.93 -1.28 -30.24
C THR A 91 -37.70 -1.71 -31.48
N ASN A 92 -38.29 -0.77 -32.23
CA ASN A 92 -39.08 -1.02 -33.44
C ASN A 92 -38.19 -1.37 -34.66
N VAL A 93 -37.13 -2.15 -34.45
CA VAL A 93 -36.14 -2.50 -35.46
C VAL A 93 -36.41 -3.91 -35.98
N SER A 94 -36.68 -4.02 -37.27
CA SER A 94 -36.78 -5.31 -37.95
C SER A 94 -35.48 -5.61 -38.71
N LEU A 95 -35.03 -6.86 -38.63
CA LEU A 95 -33.79 -7.32 -39.29
C LEU A 95 -33.87 -7.30 -40.82
N SER A 96 -35.08 -7.21 -41.39
CA SER A 96 -35.30 -7.14 -42.83
C SER A 96 -35.28 -5.71 -43.38
N GLN A 97 -35.13 -4.70 -42.52
CA GLN A 97 -35.07 -3.30 -42.97
C GLN A 97 -33.74 -2.99 -43.65
N PRO A 98 -33.73 -2.12 -44.69
CA PRO A 98 -32.49 -1.75 -45.40
C PRO A 98 -31.52 -0.96 -44.51
N ASP A 99 -32.01 -0.31 -43.45
CA ASP A 99 -31.22 0.50 -42.51
C ASP A 99 -30.59 -0.31 -41.36
N ILE A 100 -30.70 -1.64 -41.40
CA ILE A 100 -30.24 -2.51 -40.31
C ILE A 100 -28.73 -2.35 -40.03
N VAL A 101 -27.92 -2.10 -41.07
CA VAL A 101 -26.47 -1.92 -40.94
C VAL A 101 -26.14 -0.69 -40.08
N GLN A 102 -26.83 0.42 -40.32
CA GLN A 102 -26.64 1.64 -39.53
C GLN A 102 -27.06 1.42 -38.07
N LYS A 103 -28.24 0.81 -37.86
CA LYS A 103 -28.76 0.49 -36.52
C LYS A 103 -27.85 -0.48 -35.75
N LEU A 104 -27.20 -1.42 -36.44
CA LEU A 104 -26.18 -2.29 -35.84
C LEU A 104 -24.96 -1.50 -35.36
N THR A 105 -24.46 -0.57 -36.18
CA THR A 105 -23.32 0.29 -35.81
C THR A 105 -23.65 1.17 -34.61
N GLU A 106 -24.81 1.84 -34.62
CA GLU A 106 -25.29 2.64 -33.48
C GLU A 106 -25.37 1.80 -32.20
N ARG A 107 -25.95 0.59 -32.30
CA ARG A 107 -26.07 -0.32 -31.16
C ARG A 107 -24.73 -0.80 -30.63
N ILE A 108 -23.76 -1.06 -31.51
CA ILE A 108 -22.40 -1.42 -31.12
C ILE A 108 -21.73 -0.27 -30.38
N ASP A 109 -21.89 0.96 -30.87
CA ASP A 109 -21.29 2.14 -30.25
C ASP A 109 -21.92 2.47 -28.89
N ASP A 110 -23.24 2.34 -28.74
CA ASP A 110 -23.91 2.44 -27.43
C ASP A 110 -23.32 1.47 -26.41
N LEU A 111 -23.08 0.21 -26.82
CA LEU A 111 -22.49 -0.80 -25.94
C LEU A 111 -21.04 -0.48 -25.60
N LYS A 112 -20.24 0.05 -26.54
CA LYS A 112 -18.87 0.51 -26.28
C LYS A 112 -18.87 1.68 -25.30
N GLN A 113 -19.74 2.66 -25.48
CA GLN A 113 -19.90 3.80 -24.56
C GLN A 113 -20.28 3.31 -23.17
N GLY A 114 -21.22 2.35 -23.07
CA GLY A 114 -21.60 1.70 -21.83
C GLY A 114 -20.42 1.02 -21.13
N ILE A 115 -19.62 0.23 -21.87
CA ILE A 115 -18.39 -0.41 -21.35
C ILE A 115 -17.42 0.63 -20.80
N ALA A 116 -17.18 1.73 -21.53
CA ALA A 116 -16.31 2.80 -21.08
C ALA A 116 -16.83 3.47 -19.79
N ALA A 117 -18.14 3.72 -19.70
CA ALA A 117 -18.76 4.29 -18.51
C ALA A 117 -18.67 3.35 -17.29
N TRP A 118 -18.92 2.06 -17.46
CA TRP A 118 -18.78 1.06 -16.41
C TRP A 118 -17.32 0.90 -15.96
N GLY A 119 -16.36 0.91 -16.89
CA GLY A 119 -14.94 0.92 -16.58
C GLY A 119 -14.51 2.13 -15.74
N LYS A 120 -14.96 3.34 -16.13
CA LYS A 120 -14.77 4.57 -15.33
C LYS A 120 -15.39 4.47 -13.94
N ARG A 121 -16.56 3.83 -13.82
CA ARG A 121 -17.23 3.61 -12.53
C ARG A 121 -16.42 2.70 -11.61
N ILE A 122 -15.88 1.59 -12.12
CA ILE A 122 -14.99 0.69 -11.35
C ILE A 122 -13.78 1.48 -10.85
N ARG A 123 -13.08 2.19 -11.75
CA ARG A 123 -11.91 2.99 -11.41
C ARG A 123 -12.21 3.98 -10.29
N ARG A 124 -13.27 4.78 -10.44
CA ARG A 124 -13.68 5.79 -9.46
C ARG A 124 -13.95 5.18 -8.07
N TYR A 125 -14.65 4.05 -8.02
CA TYR A 125 -15.00 3.41 -6.76
C TYR A 125 -13.79 2.79 -6.08
N THR A 126 -12.91 2.15 -6.85
CA THR A 126 -11.64 1.64 -6.35
C THR A 126 -10.78 2.78 -5.80
N GLU A 127 -10.60 3.88 -6.55
CA GLU A 127 -9.84 5.06 -6.12
C GLU A 127 -10.42 5.73 -4.87
N ARG A 128 -11.75 5.74 -4.73
CA ARG A 128 -12.39 6.26 -3.52
C ARG A 128 -12.07 5.38 -2.31
N SER A 129 -12.20 4.06 -2.47
CA SER A 129 -11.92 3.10 -1.39
C SER A 129 -10.45 3.11 -1.00
N THR A 130 -9.53 3.19 -1.96
CA THR A 130 -8.10 3.29 -1.68
C THR A 130 -7.76 4.58 -0.95
N ARG A 131 -8.27 5.74 -1.40
CA ARG A 131 -8.08 7.03 -0.72
C ARG A 131 -8.62 7.02 0.71
N PHE A 132 -9.83 6.49 0.91
CA PHE A 132 -10.41 6.35 2.24
C PHE A 132 -9.52 5.52 3.16
N ASN A 133 -9.07 4.35 2.69
CA ASN A 133 -8.21 3.46 3.47
C ASN A 133 -6.83 4.09 3.75
N GLN A 134 -6.25 4.79 2.77
CA GLN A 134 -4.98 5.51 2.94
C GLN A 134 -5.10 6.65 3.94
N ASN A 135 -6.16 7.46 3.87
CA ASN A 135 -6.38 8.56 4.81
C ASN A 135 -6.63 8.05 6.23
N ARG A 136 -7.43 6.98 6.37
CA ARG A 136 -7.65 6.32 7.66
C ARG A 136 -6.34 5.80 8.23
N LEU A 137 -5.51 5.16 7.39
CA LEU A 137 -4.20 4.65 7.82
C LEU A 137 -3.24 5.79 8.15
N PHE A 138 -3.28 6.92 7.44
CA PHE A 138 -2.52 8.12 7.77
C PHE A 138 -2.89 8.65 9.16
N GLN A 139 -4.18 8.71 9.48
CA GLN A 139 -4.63 9.20 10.79
C GLN A 139 -4.29 8.23 11.94
N SER A 140 -4.36 6.92 11.70
CA SER A 140 -4.15 5.92 12.77
C SER A 140 -2.71 5.43 12.92
N ASP A 141 -1.99 5.25 11.81
CA ASP A 141 -0.65 4.64 11.76
C ASP A 141 0.10 5.05 10.48
N GLN A 142 0.71 6.23 10.53
CA GLN A 142 1.47 6.80 9.42
C GLN A 142 2.62 5.88 8.97
N LYS A 143 3.29 5.21 9.92
CA LYS A 143 4.41 4.29 9.64
C LYS A 143 3.96 3.15 8.74
N ARG A 144 2.79 2.55 8.99
CA ARG A 144 2.22 1.52 8.12
C ARG A 144 1.88 2.05 6.73
N LEU A 145 1.34 3.27 6.62
CA LEU A 145 1.08 3.88 5.33
C LEU A 145 2.39 4.05 4.54
N TYR A 146 3.40 4.70 5.12
CA TYR A 146 4.67 4.92 4.45
C TYR A 146 5.38 3.61 4.11
N LYS A 147 5.32 2.59 4.97
CA LYS A 147 5.83 1.25 4.67
C LYS A 147 5.07 0.60 3.49
N SER A 148 3.75 0.79 3.41
CA SER A 148 2.95 0.30 2.27
C SER A 148 3.26 1.04 0.96
N LEU A 149 3.56 2.34 1.03
CA LEU A 149 3.97 3.15 -0.11
C LEU A 149 5.38 2.78 -0.56
N LYS A 150 6.32 2.66 0.38
CA LYS A 150 7.70 2.23 0.12
C LYS A 150 7.74 0.82 -0.48
N ARG A 151 6.98 -0.15 0.05
CA ARG A 151 6.89 -1.50 -0.52
C ARG A 151 6.37 -1.49 -1.96
N ARG A 152 5.46 -0.59 -2.31
CA ARG A 152 4.96 -0.39 -3.69
C ARG A 152 6.02 0.20 -4.61
N MET A 153 6.89 1.06 -4.07
CA MET A 153 7.98 1.73 -4.79
C MET A 153 9.20 0.83 -4.99
N VAL A 154 9.51 -0.03 -4.01
CA VAL A 154 10.66 -0.96 -4.02
C VAL A 154 10.52 -2.09 -5.05
N SER A 155 9.35 -2.26 -5.68
CA SER A 155 9.22 -3.09 -6.89
C SER A 155 9.91 -2.47 -8.12
N GLY A 156 10.34 -1.21 -8.05
CA GLY A 156 11.33 -0.62 -8.95
C GLY A 156 12.72 -0.70 -8.31
N THR A 157 13.70 -1.14 -9.08
CA THR A 157 15.13 -1.26 -8.78
C THR A 157 15.79 0.07 -8.37
N GLY A 158 15.41 0.63 -7.23
CA GLY A 158 16.13 1.71 -6.59
C GLY A 158 17.22 1.11 -5.72
N SER A 159 18.46 1.11 -6.21
CA SER A 159 19.64 0.83 -5.38
C SER A 159 19.55 1.66 -4.10
N ALA A 160 19.81 1.04 -2.95
CA ALA A 160 19.89 1.77 -1.69
C ALA A 160 20.87 2.95 -1.87
N LEU A 161 20.46 4.15 -1.44
CA LEU A 161 21.35 5.31 -1.46
C LEU A 161 22.62 4.96 -0.71
N ASN A 162 23.77 5.19 -1.34
CA ASN A 162 25.06 4.87 -0.76
C ASN A 162 25.26 5.70 0.51
N GLN A 163 25.77 5.06 1.57
CA GLN A 163 26.00 5.72 2.85
C GLN A 163 26.96 6.91 2.71
N THR A 164 27.94 6.79 1.80
CA THR A 164 28.87 7.88 1.47
C THR A 164 28.16 9.12 0.94
N ASP A 165 27.16 8.93 0.06
CA ASP A 165 26.47 10.04 -0.60
C ASP A 165 25.56 10.78 0.38
N THR A 166 24.97 10.03 1.31
CA THR A 166 24.14 10.59 2.39
C THR A 166 24.99 11.40 3.35
N VAL A 167 26.16 10.88 3.74
CA VAL A 167 27.10 11.58 4.62
C VAL A 167 27.65 12.83 3.92
N ALA A 168 28.01 12.74 2.65
CA ALA A 168 28.51 13.89 1.88
C ALA A 168 27.49 15.02 1.80
N PHE A 169 26.22 14.70 1.53
CA PHE A 169 25.13 15.69 1.46
C PHE A 169 24.92 16.42 2.80
N TRP A 170 24.86 15.69 3.91
CA TRP A 170 24.68 16.34 5.22
C TRP A 170 25.93 17.11 5.65
N ARG A 171 27.11 16.60 5.32
CA ARG A 171 28.37 17.29 5.63
C ARG A 171 28.50 18.61 4.88
N SER A 172 28.07 18.71 3.62
CA SER A 172 28.12 19.97 2.90
C SER A 172 27.16 21.02 3.47
N LEU A 173 26.02 20.61 4.05
CA LEU A 173 25.07 21.55 4.64
C LEU A 173 25.52 22.06 6.02
N TRP A 174 26.10 21.17 6.84
CA TRP A 174 26.36 21.44 8.26
C TRP A 174 27.83 21.65 8.61
N SER A 175 28.77 21.13 7.81
CA SER A 175 30.20 21.15 8.11
C SER A 175 31.01 22.08 7.22
N GLU A 176 30.41 22.64 6.16
CA GLU A 176 31.06 23.71 5.39
C GLU A 176 30.83 25.05 6.11
N PRO A 177 31.87 25.69 6.63
CA PRO A 177 31.73 26.99 7.27
C PRO A 177 31.38 28.03 6.20
N ILE A 178 30.16 28.55 6.26
CA ILE A 178 29.74 29.69 5.43
C ILE A 178 30.13 30.95 6.18
N ASN A 179 31.00 31.77 5.55
CA ASN A 179 31.31 33.10 6.07
C ASN A 179 30.12 34.02 5.77
N HIS A 180 29.34 34.35 6.79
CA HIS A 180 28.31 35.36 6.68
C HIS A 180 28.94 36.76 6.77
N SER A 181 28.55 37.68 5.88
CA SER A 181 28.91 39.09 6.04
C SER A 181 28.09 39.66 7.20
N GLU A 182 28.75 39.93 8.32
CA GLU A 182 28.08 40.53 9.47
C GLU A 182 27.61 41.94 9.13
N GLY A 183 26.38 42.27 9.55
CA GLY A 183 25.81 43.59 9.33
C GLY A 183 26.18 44.56 10.46
N PRO A 184 26.00 45.88 10.29
CA PRO A 184 26.36 46.90 11.30
C PRO A 184 25.71 46.71 12.68
N TRP A 185 24.66 45.89 12.76
CA TRP A 185 23.96 45.57 14.00
C TRP A 185 24.77 44.68 14.95
N THR A 186 25.77 43.93 14.46
CA THR A 186 26.58 43.06 15.31
C THR A 186 27.53 43.87 16.20
N GLU A 187 28.03 45.00 15.71
CA GLU A 187 28.81 45.97 16.51
C GLU A 187 27.95 46.60 17.62
N VAL A 188 26.69 46.93 17.31
CA VAL A 188 25.73 47.47 18.28
C VAL A 188 25.46 46.43 19.37
N MET A 189 25.20 45.18 19.00
CA MET A 189 24.98 44.10 19.98
C MET A 189 26.25 43.81 20.79
N ALA A 190 27.44 43.82 20.18
CA ALA A 190 28.70 43.62 20.90
C ALA A 190 28.91 44.71 21.97
N SER A 191 28.57 45.97 21.66
CA SER A 191 28.65 47.07 22.63
C SER A 191 27.66 46.93 23.78
N GLN A 192 26.44 46.44 23.51
CA GLN A 192 25.41 46.21 24.54
C GLN A 192 25.72 45.00 25.42
N CYS A 193 26.37 43.98 24.85
CA CYS A 193 26.76 42.76 25.56
C CYS A 193 28.15 42.86 26.21
N ALA A 194 28.87 43.97 26.08
CA ALA A 194 30.24 44.13 26.60
C ALA A 194 30.35 43.95 28.12
N SER A 195 29.27 44.20 28.86
CA SER A 195 29.20 44.00 30.31
C SER A 195 28.79 42.59 30.73
N ILE A 196 28.44 41.72 29.77
CA ILE A 196 28.00 40.35 30.03
C ILE A 196 29.21 39.44 29.96
N THR A 197 29.49 38.73 31.05
CA THR A 197 30.55 37.72 31.08
C THR A 197 30.27 36.66 30.01
N PRO A 198 31.21 36.40 29.08
CA PRO A 198 31.02 35.37 28.07
C PRO A 198 30.88 34.01 28.74
N MET A 199 29.93 33.21 28.26
CA MET A 199 29.76 31.85 28.72
C MET A 199 31.00 31.03 28.30
N ASP A 200 31.46 30.17 29.21
CA ASP A 200 32.58 29.26 28.90
C ASP A 200 32.26 28.40 27.67
N PRO A 201 33.27 28.08 26.83
CA PRO A 201 33.07 27.30 25.63
C PRO A 201 32.51 25.91 25.98
N VAL A 202 31.28 25.65 25.55
CA VAL A 202 30.65 24.34 25.69
C VAL A 202 31.14 23.43 24.58
N ILE A 203 32.05 22.52 24.93
CA ILE A 203 32.52 21.48 24.00
C ILE A 203 31.59 20.28 24.15
N ILE A 204 30.74 20.06 23.16
CA ILE A 204 29.87 18.87 23.12
C ILE A 204 30.72 17.69 22.67
N THR A 205 30.94 16.73 23.56
CA THR A 205 31.68 15.51 23.25
C THR A 205 30.75 14.39 22.78
N PRO A 206 31.26 13.37 22.07
CA PRO A 206 30.46 12.21 21.69
C PRO A 206 29.84 11.49 22.89
N ASP A 207 30.52 11.49 24.03
CA ASP A 207 30.05 10.87 25.27
C ASP A 207 28.86 11.63 25.87
N ASP A 208 28.83 12.97 25.75
CA ASP A 208 27.67 13.78 26.15
C ASP A 208 26.43 13.40 25.34
N VAL A 209 26.59 13.22 24.03
CA VAL A 209 25.49 12.80 23.14
C VAL A 209 25.04 11.39 23.47
N ALA A 210 25.97 10.45 23.67
CA ALA A 210 25.67 9.06 24.01
C ALA A 210 24.98 8.92 25.39
N GLY A 211 25.41 9.70 26.38
CA GLY A 211 24.79 9.74 27.70
C GLY A 211 23.37 10.31 27.65
N THR A 212 23.15 11.33 26.83
CA THR A 212 21.80 11.90 26.63
C THR A 212 20.89 10.92 25.90
N ASP A 213 21.39 10.24 24.86
CA ASP A 213 20.64 9.24 24.10
C ASP A 213 20.25 8.02 24.95
N ALA A 214 21.16 7.55 25.81
CA ALA A 214 20.88 6.48 26.77
C ALA A 214 19.83 6.87 27.83
N GLY A 215 19.74 8.16 28.16
CA GLY A 215 18.75 8.71 29.10
C GLY A 215 17.40 9.04 28.46
N LEU A 216 17.33 9.13 27.13
CA LEU A 216 16.07 9.32 26.41
C LEU A 216 15.23 8.04 26.54
N THR A 217 14.10 8.16 27.23
CA THR A 217 13.11 7.08 27.25
C THR A 217 12.52 6.94 25.85
N ASN A 218 12.37 5.69 25.37
CA ASN A 218 11.66 5.43 24.12
C ASN A 218 10.31 6.13 24.14
N TRP A 219 10.16 7.15 23.29
CA TRP A 219 8.96 7.96 23.28
C TRP A 219 7.76 7.08 22.92
N LYS A 220 6.85 6.90 23.88
CA LYS A 220 5.61 6.13 23.69
C LYS A 220 4.72 6.74 22.60
N SER A 221 4.93 8.00 22.26
CA SER A 221 4.22 8.71 21.19
C SER A 221 5.16 9.73 20.54
N PRO A 222 5.11 9.88 19.21
CA PRO A 222 5.96 10.84 18.52
C PRO A 222 5.52 12.27 18.83
N GLY A 223 6.45 13.22 18.67
CA GLY A 223 6.15 14.65 18.74
C GLY A 223 5.27 15.12 17.57
N LEU A 224 5.02 16.42 17.50
CA LEU A 224 4.28 17.07 16.40
C LEU A 224 4.91 16.82 15.02
N ASP A 225 6.20 16.53 14.99
CA ASP A 225 7.00 16.17 13.81
C ASP A 225 6.82 14.71 13.36
N GLY A 226 6.19 13.86 14.16
CA GLY A 226 5.93 12.46 13.83
C GLY A 226 7.15 11.54 13.94
N LEU A 227 8.28 12.02 14.45
CA LEU A 227 9.49 11.23 14.63
C LEU A 227 9.40 10.38 15.90
N HIS A 228 9.67 9.08 15.76
CA HIS A 228 9.75 8.14 16.87
C HIS A 228 11.22 7.86 17.19
N HIS A 229 11.63 8.15 18.42
CA HIS A 229 12.86 7.64 19.02
C HIS A 229 12.67 6.14 19.36
N TYR A 230 13.68 5.30 19.14
CA TYR A 230 13.58 3.82 19.22
C TYR A 230 14.70 3.23 20.05
#